data_AF-A0A1Q7C4C8-F1
#
_entry.id   AF-A0A1Q7C4C8-F1
#
_cell.length_a   1.000
_cell.length_b   1.000
_cell.length_c   1.000
_cell.angle_alpha   90.00
_cell.angle_beta   90.00
_cell.angle_gamma   90.00
#
_symmetry.space_group_name_H-M   'P 1'
#
loop_
_entity.id
_entity.type
_entity.pdbx_description
1 polymer ?
#
loop_
_entity_poly.entity_id
_entity_poly.type
_entity_poly.pdbx_seq_one_letter_code
_entity_poly.pdbx_strand_id
1 'polypeptide(L)'
;MQCDTCGATPWTPWITTNTTNTSYGFTWVGDNQGRWRITAIAADGTPGTPSGFRTFRYDTRLAGFVGTWHNVNPNTQNIPQATITQNSATNATLHLWGACTPSFCDWGTTSGTLSGGVLQGTFTFSFKVSTVRISKSGSQLVVRVHNHFTDNSGRADYDSTDTMNKG
;
A
#
# COMPACT_ATOMS: atom_id res chain seq x y z
N MET A 1 -2.92 -28.73 3.59
CA MET A 1 -2.55 -27.30 3.44
C MET A 1 -1.45 -26.98 4.44
N GLN A 2 -0.40 -26.30 3.99
CA GLN A 2 0.69 -25.82 4.84
C GLN A 2 0.77 -24.30 4.73
N CYS A 3 0.75 -23.61 5.86
CA CYS A 3 1.03 -22.18 5.99
C CYS A 3 2.27 -21.98 6.86
N ASP A 4 3.20 -21.18 6.36
CA ASP A 4 4.37 -20.72 7.10
C ASP A 4 4.24 -19.21 7.35
N THR A 5 4.72 -18.73 8.49
CA THR A 5 4.87 -17.30 8.79
C THR A 5 6.35 -16.91 8.72
N CYS A 6 6.65 -15.62 8.46
CA CYS A 6 8.03 -15.18 8.64
C CYS A 6 8.34 -15.06 10.13
N GLY A 7 9.37 -15.76 10.57
CA GLY A 7 10.07 -15.43 11.81
C GLY A 7 11.31 -14.58 11.51
N ALA A 8 12.30 -14.66 12.40
CA ALA A 8 13.61 -14.02 12.26
C ALA A 8 14.52 -14.64 11.17
N THR A 9 13.95 -15.35 10.18
CA THR A 9 14.57 -16.35 9.28
C THR A 9 15.11 -17.58 10.02
N PRO A 10 14.76 -18.82 9.61
CA PRO A 10 13.99 -19.24 8.42
C PRO A 10 12.45 -19.19 8.56
N TRP A 11 11.72 -19.46 7.45
CA TRP A 11 10.25 -19.65 7.44
C TRP A 11 9.87 -20.81 8.36
N THR A 12 8.95 -20.56 9.30
CA THR A 12 8.50 -21.57 10.26
C THR A 12 7.09 -22.03 9.92
N PRO A 13 6.84 -23.36 9.81
CA PRO A 13 5.49 -23.88 9.70
C PRO A 13 4.63 -23.35 10.85
N TRP A 14 3.50 -22.77 10.50
CA TRP A 14 2.56 -22.20 11.46
C TRP A 14 1.30 -23.06 11.56
N ILE A 15 0.76 -23.49 10.42
CA ILE A 15 -0.40 -24.39 10.36
C ILE A 15 -0.13 -25.47 9.32
N THR A 16 -0.36 -26.73 9.69
CA THR A 16 -0.48 -27.85 8.75
C THR A 16 -1.78 -28.58 9.04
N THR A 17 -2.67 -28.66 8.05
CA THR A 17 -4.00 -29.25 8.24
C THR A 17 -4.55 -29.88 6.97
N ASN A 18 -5.44 -30.86 7.14
CA ASN A 18 -6.18 -31.48 6.05
C ASN A 18 -7.59 -30.90 6.02
N THR A 19 -8.09 -30.60 4.83
CA THR A 19 -9.44 -30.08 4.62
C THR A 19 -10.02 -30.71 3.35
N THR A 20 -11.29 -31.08 3.41
CA THR A 20 -12.08 -31.50 2.24
C THR A 20 -12.85 -30.33 1.62
N ASN A 21 -12.83 -29.16 2.27
CA ASN A 21 -13.48 -27.96 1.78
C ASN A 21 -12.70 -27.30 0.64
N THR A 22 -13.41 -26.60 -0.24
CA THR A 22 -12.83 -25.80 -1.34
C THR A 22 -12.26 -24.45 -0.88
N SER A 23 -12.41 -24.12 0.40
CA SER A 23 -11.84 -22.92 1.03
C SER A 23 -11.31 -23.23 2.44
N TYR A 24 -10.32 -22.46 2.86
CA TYR A 24 -9.76 -22.52 4.22
C TYR A 24 -9.38 -21.12 4.68
N GLY A 25 -9.94 -20.68 5.81
CA GLY A 25 -9.64 -19.41 6.45
C GLY A 25 -8.73 -19.58 7.67
N PHE A 26 -7.96 -18.55 7.98
CA PHE A 26 -7.18 -18.45 9.22
C PHE A 26 -7.12 -16.99 9.68
N THR A 27 -6.88 -16.77 10.97
CA THR A 27 -6.76 -15.43 11.55
C THR A 27 -5.33 -15.18 12.00
N TRP A 28 -4.78 -14.02 11.66
CA TRP A 28 -3.50 -13.54 12.13
C TRP A 28 -3.66 -12.51 13.24
N VAL A 29 -2.73 -12.52 14.19
CA VAL A 29 -2.60 -11.45 15.17
C VAL A 29 -1.58 -10.45 14.64
N GLY A 30 -2.03 -9.23 14.39
CA GLY A 30 -1.17 -8.13 13.95
C GLY A 30 -0.56 -8.30 12.56
N ASP A 31 0.47 -7.50 12.30
CA ASP A 31 1.20 -7.49 11.02
C ASP A 31 2.00 -8.78 10.85
N ASN A 32 1.84 -9.44 9.71
CA ASN A 32 2.63 -10.63 9.42
C ASN A 32 2.75 -10.85 7.90
N GLN A 33 3.68 -11.69 7.49
CA GLN A 33 3.83 -12.16 6.12
C GLN A 33 4.04 -13.67 6.13
N GLY A 34 3.63 -14.33 5.07
CA GLY A 34 3.45 -15.76 5.09
C GLY A 34 3.46 -16.32 3.70
N ARG A 35 3.56 -17.63 3.65
CA ARG A 35 3.43 -18.39 2.42
C ARG A 35 2.61 -19.64 2.67
N TRP A 36 1.89 -20.08 1.66
CA TRP A 36 1.09 -21.28 1.73
C TRP A 36 1.29 -22.16 0.51
N ARG A 37 1.08 -23.46 0.70
CA ARG A 37 1.00 -24.45 -0.39
C ARG A 37 -0.03 -25.53 -0.06
N ILE A 38 -0.48 -26.23 -1.09
CA ILE A 38 -1.48 -27.29 -0.97
C ILE A 38 -0.85 -28.59 -1.46
N THR A 39 -1.17 -29.68 -0.78
CA THR A 39 -0.83 -31.05 -1.18
C THR A 39 -2.14 -31.82 -1.28
N ALA A 40 -2.41 -32.43 -2.44
CA ALA A 40 -3.52 -33.36 -2.57
C ALA A 40 -3.20 -34.66 -1.85
N ILE A 41 -4.19 -35.28 -1.20
CA ILE A 41 -4.05 -36.55 -0.51
C ILE A 41 -4.97 -37.55 -1.22
N ALA A 42 -4.40 -38.67 -1.67
CA ALA A 42 -5.15 -39.74 -2.31
C ALA A 42 -6.06 -40.47 -1.31
N ALA A 43 -7.01 -41.27 -1.81
CA ALA A 43 -7.98 -41.98 -0.98
C ALA A 43 -7.33 -42.96 0.02
N ASP A 44 -6.13 -43.45 -0.28
CA ASP A 44 -5.31 -44.31 0.57
C ASP A 44 -4.50 -43.53 1.63
N GLY A 45 -4.64 -42.21 1.68
CA GLY A 45 -3.89 -41.32 2.58
C GLY A 45 -2.54 -40.88 2.04
N THR A 46 -2.12 -41.30 0.84
CA THR A 46 -0.82 -40.96 0.27
C THR A 46 -0.77 -39.48 -0.16
N PRO A 47 0.17 -38.66 0.35
CA PRO A 47 0.34 -37.28 -0.12
C PRO A 47 0.95 -37.25 -1.53
N GLY A 48 0.36 -36.46 -2.43
CA GLY A 48 0.93 -36.18 -3.74
C GLY A 48 2.03 -35.11 -3.71
N THR A 49 2.44 -34.64 -4.88
CA THR A 49 3.38 -33.52 -5.01
C THR A 49 2.74 -32.21 -4.53
N PRO A 50 3.37 -31.46 -3.59
CA PRO A 50 2.86 -30.16 -3.18
C PRO A 50 2.86 -29.14 -4.32
N SER A 51 1.94 -28.19 -4.28
CA SER A 51 1.97 -27.00 -5.13
C SER A 51 3.22 -26.16 -4.86
N GLY A 52 3.52 -25.24 -5.79
CA GLY A 52 4.40 -24.11 -5.48
C GLY A 52 3.87 -23.28 -4.31
N PHE A 53 4.78 -22.61 -3.59
CA PHE A 53 4.41 -21.66 -2.55
C PHE A 53 3.78 -20.40 -3.15
N ARG A 54 2.70 -19.91 -2.54
CA ARG A 54 2.15 -18.58 -2.77
C ARG A 54 2.36 -17.73 -1.53
N THR A 55 2.73 -16.47 -1.71
CA THR A 55 3.00 -15.54 -0.60
C THR A 55 1.81 -14.63 -0.34
N PHE A 56 1.73 -14.13 0.89
CA PHE A 56 0.74 -13.13 1.31
C PHE A 56 1.30 -12.28 2.46
N ARG A 57 0.74 -11.10 2.64
CA ARG A 57 1.14 -10.13 3.67
C ARG A 57 -0.10 -9.45 4.23
N TYR A 58 -0.15 -9.32 5.55
CA TYR A 58 -1.12 -8.51 6.24
C TYR A 58 -0.39 -7.39 6.98
N ASP A 59 -0.87 -6.17 6.82
CA ASP A 59 -0.19 -4.97 7.28
C ASP A 59 -1.22 -3.97 7.81
N THR A 60 -1.33 -3.86 9.13
CA THR A 60 -2.22 -2.89 9.79
C THR A 60 -1.66 -1.47 9.76
N ARG A 61 -0.39 -1.26 9.36
CA ARG A 61 0.21 0.08 9.32
C ARG A 61 -0.53 1.03 8.38
N LEU A 62 -1.25 0.51 7.39
CA LEU A 62 -2.07 1.33 6.50
C LEU A 62 -3.12 2.14 7.27
N ALA A 63 -3.66 1.61 8.36
CA ALA A 63 -4.59 2.34 9.23
C ALA A 63 -3.99 3.64 9.78
N GLY A 64 -2.67 3.69 9.98
CA GLY A 64 -1.94 4.87 10.41
C GLY A 64 -1.89 6.01 9.38
N PHE A 65 -2.20 5.72 8.11
CA PHE A 65 -2.31 6.70 7.03
C PHE A 65 -3.75 7.19 6.82
N VAL A 66 -4.75 6.43 7.28
CA VAL A 66 -6.17 6.73 7.00
C VAL A 66 -6.61 8.04 7.65
N GLY A 67 -7.29 8.87 6.86
CA GLY A 67 -7.88 10.13 7.28
C GLY A 67 -7.65 11.27 6.29
N THR A 68 -8.10 12.45 6.67
CA THR A 68 -7.80 13.72 6.00
C THR A 68 -6.58 14.34 6.63
N TRP A 69 -5.69 14.87 5.79
CA TRP A 69 -4.41 15.42 6.16
C TRP A 69 -4.24 16.79 5.52
N HIS A 70 -3.74 17.75 6.29
CA HIS A 70 -3.49 19.11 5.86
C HIS A 70 -2.01 19.43 5.98
N ASN A 71 -1.48 20.14 4.99
CA ASN A 71 -0.09 20.57 5.00
C ASN A 71 0.21 21.44 6.21
N VAL A 72 1.35 21.21 6.85
CA VAL A 72 1.81 22.03 7.98
C VAL A 72 2.20 23.44 7.54
N ASN A 73 2.61 23.60 6.27
CA ASN A 73 2.86 24.88 5.64
C ASN A 73 1.60 25.35 4.90
N PRO A 74 0.87 26.36 5.41
CA PRO A 74 -0.32 26.88 4.73
C PRO A 74 -0.01 27.54 3.38
N ASN A 75 1.24 27.87 3.12
CA ASN A 75 1.72 28.50 1.88
C ASN A 75 2.43 27.50 0.96
N THR A 76 2.23 26.18 1.14
CA THR A 76 2.78 25.19 0.19
C THR A 76 2.28 25.49 -1.23
N GLN A 77 3.16 25.35 -2.21
CA GLN A 77 2.80 25.44 -3.63
C GLN A 77 2.53 24.04 -4.24
N ASN A 78 2.58 23.00 -3.41
CA ASN A 78 2.51 21.60 -3.82
C ASN A 78 1.20 20.97 -3.37
N ILE A 79 1.22 20.10 -2.35
CA ILE A 79 0.06 19.37 -1.86
C ILE A 79 -0.46 19.99 -0.55
N PRO A 80 -1.50 20.84 -0.58
CA PRO A 80 -2.10 21.40 0.62
C PRO A 80 -2.96 20.39 1.41
N GLN A 81 -3.51 19.37 0.75
CA GLN A 81 -4.42 18.41 1.35
C GLN A 81 -4.30 17.03 0.72
N ALA A 82 -4.49 15.99 1.53
CA ALA A 82 -4.64 14.62 1.08
C ALA A 82 -5.70 13.89 1.93
N THR A 83 -6.47 13.00 1.30
CA THR A 83 -7.41 12.10 1.97
C THR A 83 -7.06 10.68 1.57
N ILE A 84 -6.93 9.81 2.56
CA ILE A 84 -6.52 8.42 2.38
C ILE A 84 -7.61 7.53 2.96
N THR A 85 -8.21 6.69 2.11
CA THR A 85 -9.26 5.73 2.49
C THR A 85 -8.75 4.32 2.30
N GLN A 86 -8.79 3.50 3.34
CA GLN A 86 -8.32 2.12 3.26
C GLN A 86 -9.35 1.22 2.56
N ASN A 87 -8.90 0.46 1.55
CA ASN A 87 -9.73 -0.49 0.80
C ASN A 87 -9.46 -1.95 1.18
N SER A 88 -8.21 -2.27 1.54
CA SER A 88 -7.80 -3.59 2.03
C SER A 88 -6.58 -3.47 2.95
N ALA A 89 -5.93 -4.59 3.31
CA ALA A 89 -4.74 -4.56 4.18
C ALA A 89 -3.59 -3.71 3.61
N THR A 90 -3.37 -3.76 2.29
CA THR A 90 -2.26 -3.05 1.65
C THR A 90 -2.69 -2.06 0.59
N ASN A 91 -3.99 -1.92 0.29
CA ASN A 91 -4.47 -0.98 -0.71
C ASN A 91 -5.35 0.09 -0.10
N ALA A 92 -5.17 1.33 -0.56
CA ALA A 92 -5.97 2.49 -0.22
C ALA A 92 -6.33 3.28 -1.48
N THR A 93 -7.37 4.10 -1.37
CA THR A 93 -7.64 5.17 -2.32
C THR A 93 -6.93 6.43 -1.83
N LEU A 94 -6.12 7.04 -2.70
CA LEU A 94 -5.48 8.33 -2.46
C LEU A 94 -6.27 9.40 -3.20
N HIS A 95 -6.70 10.43 -2.49
CA HIS A 95 -7.29 11.64 -3.05
C HIS A 95 -6.40 12.82 -2.65
N LEU A 96 -5.81 13.50 -3.63
CA LEU A 96 -4.89 14.61 -3.38
C LEU A 96 -5.42 15.89 -4.01
N TRP A 97 -5.00 17.02 -3.45
CA TRP A 97 -5.29 18.34 -4.00
C TRP A 97 -3.98 19.09 -4.24
N GLY A 98 -3.94 19.92 -5.29
CA GLY A 98 -2.87 20.86 -5.56
C GLY A 98 -3.20 22.28 -5.08
N ALA A 99 -2.17 23.07 -4.76
CA ALA A 99 -2.26 24.44 -4.21
C ALA A 99 -2.78 25.52 -5.18
N CYS A 100 -3.87 25.26 -5.91
CA CYS A 100 -4.50 26.25 -6.76
C CYS A 100 -5.23 27.35 -5.94
N THR A 101 -5.46 28.49 -6.59
CA THR A 101 -6.17 29.65 -6.04
C THR A 101 -7.38 29.97 -6.91
N PRO A 102 -8.56 30.33 -6.35
CA PRO A 102 -8.86 30.56 -4.92
C PRO A 102 -9.12 29.30 -4.10
N SER A 103 -9.29 28.16 -4.77
CA SER A 103 -9.54 26.86 -4.14
C SER A 103 -8.56 25.83 -4.65
N PHE A 104 -8.25 24.83 -3.83
CA PHE A 104 -7.34 23.76 -4.23
C PHE A 104 -7.87 23.00 -5.44
N CYS A 105 -6.99 22.67 -6.38
CA CYS A 105 -7.36 21.87 -7.54
C CYS A 105 -7.41 20.41 -7.11
N ASP A 106 -8.53 19.76 -7.37
CA ASP A 106 -8.66 18.32 -7.19
C ASP A 106 -7.79 17.57 -8.21
N TRP A 107 -6.93 16.65 -7.75
CA TRP A 107 -6.15 15.76 -8.63
C TRP A 107 -6.93 14.49 -9.00
N GLY A 108 -8.12 14.31 -8.43
CA GLY A 108 -8.91 13.09 -8.49
C GLY A 108 -8.41 12.05 -7.50
N THR A 109 -8.76 10.80 -7.77
CA THR A 109 -8.39 9.65 -6.95
C THR A 109 -7.52 8.66 -7.71
N THR A 110 -6.58 8.02 -7.03
CA THR A 110 -5.83 6.87 -7.55
C THR A 110 -5.74 5.76 -6.53
N SER A 111 -5.40 4.55 -6.98
CA SER A 111 -5.07 3.44 -6.08
C SER A 111 -3.67 3.63 -5.52
N GLY A 112 -3.52 3.43 -4.22
CA GLY A 112 -2.26 3.42 -3.50
C GLY A 112 -1.99 2.06 -2.87
N THR A 113 -0.75 1.59 -2.95
CA THR A 113 -0.31 0.32 -2.33
C THR A 113 0.76 0.59 -1.27
N LEU A 114 0.56 0.04 -0.07
CA LEU A 114 1.53 0.08 1.02
C LEU A 114 2.55 -1.04 0.84
N SER A 115 3.82 -0.67 0.73
CA SER A 115 4.95 -1.59 0.71
C SER A 115 6.15 -0.98 1.42
N GLY A 116 6.83 -1.75 2.28
CA GLY A 116 8.02 -1.27 2.99
C GLY A 116 7.78 -0.03 3.88
N GLY A 117 6.54 0.20 4.34
CA GLY A 117 6.19 1.39 5.14
C GLY A 117 5.95 2.66 4.31
N VAL A 118 5.94 2.56 2.98
CA VAL A 118 5.64 3.65 2.06
C VAL A 118 4.37 3.30 1.29
N LEU A 119 3.39 4.20 1.34
CA LEU A 119 2.16 4.12 0.55
C LEU A 119 2.41 4.85 -0.78
N GLN A 120 2.34 4.12 -1.89
CA GLN A 120 2.70 4.63 -3.21
C GLN A 120 1.51 4.59 -4.17
N GLY A 121 1.31 5.66 -4.95
CA GLY A 121 0.33 5.71 -6.03
C GLY A 121 0.78 6.67 -7.13
N THR A 122 0.11 6.64 -8.29
CA THR A 122 0.45 7.48 -9.45
C THR A 122 -0.78 8.22 -9.95
N PHE A 123 -0.60 9.51 -10.22
CA PHE A 123 -1.58 10.37 -10.88
C PHE A 123 -1.09 10.69 -12.29
N THR A 124 -1.95 10.50 -13.29
CA THR A 124 -1.64 10.80 -14.69
C THR A 124 -2.46 12.00 -15.14
N PHE A 125 -1.77 13.11 -15.42
CA PHE A 125 -2.35 14.31 -16.01
C PHE A 125 -2.04 14.33 -17.51
N SER A 126 -2.71 15.21 -18.25
CA SER A 126 -2.49 15.33 -19.70
C SER A 126 -1.06 15.73 -20.08
N PHE A 127 -0.33 16.40 -19.18
CA PHE A 127 1.00 16.94 -19.44
C PHE A 127 2.13 16.35 -18.58
N LYS A 128 1.79 15.59 -17.54
CA LYS A 128 2.78 14.99 -16.62
C LYS A 128 2.24 13.75 -15.92
N VAL A 129 3.16 12.93 -15.43
CA VAL A 129 2.90 11.85 -14.48
C VAL A 129 3.47 12.23 -13.12
N SER A 130 2.67 12.13 -12.07
CA SER A 130 3.07 12.41 -10.69
C SER A 130 3.08 11.12 -9.87
N THR A 131 4.27 10.65 -9.51
CA THR A 131 4.46 9.49 -8.63
C THR A 131 4.51 9.94 -7.17
N VAL A 132 3.53 9.53 -6.38
CA VAL A 132 3.37 9.92 -4.98
C VAL A 132 3.89 8.81 -4.07
N ARG A 133 4.69 9.19 -3.08
CA ARG A 133 5.17 8.31 -2.00
C ARG A 133 4.88 8.97 -0.66
N ILE A 134 4.09 8.31 0.16
CA ILE A 134 3.66 8.80 1.47
C ILE A 134 4.27 7.89 2.54
N SER A 135 4.97 8.48 3.51
CA SER A 135 5.49 7.77 4.68
C SER A 135 5.04 8.43 5.98
N LYS A 136 5.11 7.67 7.08
CA LYS A 136 4.86 8.20 8.43
C LYS A 136 6.14 8.78 9.02
N SER A 137 6.02 9.94 9.66
CA SER A 137 7.04 10.51 10.56
C SER A 137 6.35 10.87 11.88
N GLY A 138 6.40 9.95 12.85
CA GLY A 138 5.63 10.07 14.08
C GLY A 138 4.11 10.17 13.81
N SER A 139 3.47 11.23 14.28
CA SER A 139 2.04 11.50 14.02
C SER A 139 1.79 12.07 12.62
N GLN A 140 2.81 12.60 11.93
CA GLN A 140 2.68 13.29 10.65
C GLN A 140 2.81 12.34 9.45
N LEU A 141 2.36 12.80 8.29
CA LEU A 141 2.74 12.25 7.00
C LEU A 141 3.84 13.09 6.35
N VAL A 142 4.74 12.41 5.64
CA VAL A 142 5.65 13.02 4.69
C VAL A 142 5.22 12.55 3.29
N VAL A 143 4.75 13.48 2.47
CA VAL A 143 4.30 13.24 1.10
C VAL A 143 5.40 13.72 0.16
N ARG A 144 5.97 12.80 -0.61
CA ARG A 144 6.95 13.10 -1.66
C ARG A 144 6.32 12.85 -3.01
N VAL A 145 6.47 13.79 -3.93
CA VAL A 145 5.94 13.66 -5.29
C VAL A 145 7.07 13.86 -6.29
N HIS A 146 7.27 12.87 -7.15
CA HIS A 146 8.13 13.00 -8.33
C HIS A 146 7.26 13.33 -9.53
N ASN A 147 7.55 14.44 -10.22
CA ASN A 147 6.80 14.91 -11.37
C ASN A 147 7.63 14.72 -12.63
N HIS A 148 7.10 13.95 -13.58
CA HIS A 148 7.71 13.70 -14.88
C HIS A 148 6.86 14.30 -16.00
N PHE A 149 7.39 15.25 -16.77
CA PHE A 149 6.65 15.89 -17.87
C PHE A 149 6.65 15.01 -19.13
N THR A 150 5.46 14.80 -19.71
CA THR A 150 5.25 13.88 -20.84
C THR A 150 4.76 14.58 -22.11
N ASP A 151 4.67 15.91 -22.09
CA ASP A 151 4.11 16.73 -23.17
C ASP A 151 5.15 17.33 -24.12
N ASN A 152 6.41 16.89 -24.04
CA ASN A 152 7.54 17.42 -24.83
C ASN A 152 7.75 18.95 -24.68
N SER A 153 7.27 19.53 -23.58
CA SER A 153 7.42 20.97 -23.31
C SER A 153 8.85 21.43 -23.01
N GLY A 154 9.80 20.49 -22.86
CA GLY A 154 11.18 20.78 -22.44
C GLY A 154 11.33 21.15 -20.96
N ARG A 155 10.23 21.14 -20.19
CA ARG A 155 10.28 21.35 -18.73
C ARG A 155 11.02 20.20 -18.05
N ALA A 156 11.89 20.54 -17.12
CA ALA A 156 12.61 19.55 -16.33
C ALA A 156 11.70 18.91 -15.28
N ASP A 157 11.94 17.62 -15.03
CA ASP A 157 11.32 16.89 -13.93
C ASP A 157 11.73 17.51 -12.59
N TYR A 158 10.85 17.39 -11.60
CA TYR A 158 11.12 17.90 -10.25
C TYR A 158 10.45 17.07 -9.17
N ASP A 159 11.04 17.14 -7.99
CA ASP A 159 10.50 16.55 -6.78
C ASP A 159 9.94 17.63 -5.85
N SER A 160 8.86 17.29 -5.14
CA SER A 160 8.35 18.07 -4.02
C SER A 160 8.25 17.22 -2.76
N THR A 161 8.26 17.87 -1.61
CA THR A 161 8.06 17.22 -0.31
C THR A 161 7.20 18.12 0.56
N ASP A 162 6.16 17.51 1.13
CA ASP A 162 5.19 18.15 2.01
C ASP A 162 5.10 17.36 3.30
N THR A 163 4.98 18.06 4.43
CA THR A 163 4.69 17.45 5.73
C THR A 163 3.25 17.78 6.09
N MET A 164 2.50 16.81 6.60
CA MET A 164 1.07 16.98 6.88
C MET A 164 0.70 16.54 8.28
N ASN A 165 -0.19 17.32 8.91
CA ASN A 165 -0.87 16.97 10.14
C ASN A 165 -2.22 16.33 9.82
N LYS A 166 -2.67 15.43 10.69
CA LYS A 166 -4.02 14.89 10.59
C LYS A 166 -5.02 15.99 10.93
N GLY A 167 -6.03 16.15 10.09
CA GLY A 167 -7.16 17.04 10.32
C GLY A 167 -8.12 16.52 11.38
#